data_AF-A0A9W8B215-F1
#
_entry.id   AF-A0A9W8B215-F1
#
_cell.length_a   1.000
_cell.length_b   1.000
_cell.length_c   1.000
_cell.angle_alpha   90.00
_cell.angle_beta   90.00
_cell.angle_gamma   90.00
#
_symmetry.space_group_name_H-M   'P 1'
#
loop_
_entity.id
_entity.type
_entity.pdbx_description
1 polymer ?
#
loop_
_entity_poly.entity_id
_entity_poly.type
_entity_poly.pdbx_seq_one_letter_code
_entity_poly.pdbx_strand_id
1 'polypeptide(L)'
;MAPVSTSPVSNIPRTAEDEQVLRRIARYEDFTTIDWVQDAQRERQRVQELHAKLDQSWRSLFIRAYEHSQAWWVILLVGLAIGVNAAFIAIATEWLSDLKLGYCQTGWWLNEKFCCWETWDTYGSCPDWRPWST
;
A
#
# COMPACT_ATOMS: atom_id res chain seq x y z
N MET A 1 18.69 -19.66 33.19
CA MET A 1 17.26 -19.95 33.31
C MET A 1 16.92 -19.91 34.80
N ALA A 2 16.32 -18.83 35.28
CA ALA A 2 15.93 -18.71 36.69
C ALA A 2 14.58 -19.40 36.91
N PRO A 3 14.32 -20.04 38.07
CA PRO A 3 13.05 -20.71 38.32
C PRO A 3 11.93 -19.69 38.53
N VAL A 4 10.80 -19.90 37.84
CA VAL A 4 9.57 -19.12 38.03
C VAL A 4 8.96 -19.50 39.39
N SER A 5 8.94 -18.54 40.31
CA SER A 5 8.22 -18.64 41.59
C SER A 5 6.72 -18.72 41.32
N THR A 6 6.12 -19.90 41.48
CA THR A 6 4.67 -20.07 41.39
C THR A 6 4.05 -19.78 42.77
N SER A 7 3.68 -18.52 42.98
CA SER A 7 2.89 -18.13 44.16
C SER A 7 1.53 -18.85 44.13
N PRO A 8 0.96 -19.24 45.28
CA PRO A 8 -0.30 -19.96 45.32
C PRO A 8 -1.44 -19.03 44.89
N VAL A 9 -2.14 -19.40 43.83
CA VAL A 9 -3.32 -18.66 43.34
C VAL A 9 -4.40 -18.74 44.42
N SER A 10 -4.65 -17.62 45.09
CA SER A 10 -5.78 -17.49 46.00
C SER A 10 -7.07 -17.61 45.19
N ASN A 11 -7.96 -18.52 45.59
CA ASN A 11 -9.29 -18.68 45.00
C ASN A 11 -10.20 -17.53 45.46
N ILE A 12 -9.95 -16.33 44.93
CA ILE A 12 -10.82 -15.17 45.11
C ILE A 12 -11.97 -15.29 44.10
N PRO A 13 -13.24 -15.20 44.54
CA PRO A 13 -14.37 -15.22 43.62
C PRO A 13 -14.27 -14.03 42.67
N ARG A 14 -14.18 -14.31 41.36
CA ARG A 14 -14.12 -13.28 40.31
C ARG A 14 -15.44 -12.54 40.23
N THR A 15 -15.39 -11.22 40.34
CA THR A 15 -16.57 -10.37 40.14
C THR A 15 -16.84 -10.20 38.65
N ALA A 16 -18.06 -9.77 38.31
CA ALA A 16 -18.41 -9.48 36.91
C ALA A 16 -17.53 -8.37 36.30
N GLU A 17 -17.00 -7.47 37.12
CA GLU A 17 -16.07 -6.41 36.70
C GLU A 17 -14.69 -7.00 36.36
N ASP A 18 -14.18 -7.94 37.16
CA ASP A 18 -12.90 -8.62 36.89
C ASP A 18 -12.93 -9.37 35.55
N GLU A 19 -14.05 -10.04 35.24
CA GLU A 19 -14.20 -10.74 33.96
C GLU A 19 -14.20 -9.76 32.78
N GLN A 20 -14.80 -8.58 32.94
CA GLN A 20 -14.78 -7.52 31.92
C GLN A 20 -13.38 -6.94 31.72
N VAL A 21 -12.62 -6.74 32.80
CA VAL A 21 -11.22 -6.29 32.74
C VAL A 21 -10.35 -7.32 32.04
N LEU A 22 -10.49 -8.60 32.38
CA LEU A 22 -9.77 -9.69 31.72
C LEU A 22 -10.11 -9.79 30.23
N ARG A 23 -11.39 -9.61 29.85
CA ARG A 23 -11.80 -9.57 28.44
C ARG A 23 -11.20 -8.38 27.69
N ARG A 24 -11.04 -7.22 28.35
CA ARG A 24 -10.33 -6.07 27.75
C ARG A 24 -8.84 -6.38 27.58
N ILE A 25 -8.20 -6.95 28.58
CA ILE A 25 -6.77 -7.29 28.52
C ILE A 25 -6.51 -8.33 27.42
N ALA A 26 -7.34 -9.38 27.34
CA ALA A 26 -7.26 -10.40 26.29
C ALA A 26 -7.41 -9.80 24.88
N ARG A 27 -8.27 -8.78 24.70
CA ARG A 27 -8.40 -8.04 23.43
C ARG A 27 -7.11 -7.29 23.04
N TYR A 28 -6.30 -6.88 24.01
CA TYR A 28 -5.00 -6.24 23.75
C TYR A 28 -3.85 -7.26 23.58
N GLU A 29 -3.97 -8.50 24.05
CA GLU A 29 -2.97 -9.54 23.79
C GLU A 29 -3.04 -10.13 22.38
N ASP A 30 -4.16 -9.96 21.66
CA ASP A 30 -4.26 -10.31 20.23
C ASP A 30 -3.39 -9.41 19.33
N PHE A 31 -2.78 -8.35 19.87
CA PHE A 31 -1.78 -7.56 19.15
C PHE A 31 -0.43 -8.30 19.14
N THR A 32 -0.25 -9.16 18.13
CA THR A 32 1.10 -9.62 17.79
C THR A 32 1.95 -8.43 17.37
N THR A 33 3.05 -8.22 18.09
CA THR A 33 4.03 -7.18 17.74
C THR A 33 4.97 -7.71 16.67
N ILE A 34 5.30 -6.86 15.70
CA ILE A 34 6.27 -7.21 14.65
C ILE A 34 7.66 -7.34 15.28
N ASP A 35 8.21 -8.55 15.33
CA ASP A 35 9.57 -8.84 15.82
C ASP A 35 10.50 -9.20 14.66
N TRP A 36 11.21 -8.18 14.17
CA TRP A 36 12.19 -8.33 13.10
C TRP A 36 13.43 -9.14 13.51
N VAL A 37 13.75 -9.25 14.81
CA VAL A 37 14.92 -10.03 15.27
C VAL A 37 14.60 -11.52 15.16
N GLN A 38 13.46 -11.94 15.70
CA GLN A 38 13.02 -13.33 15.59
C GLN A 38 12.76 -13.73 14.15
N ASP A 39 12.13 -12.87 13.35
CA ASP A 39 11.86 -13.17 11.94
C ASP A 39 13.15 -13.24 11.12
N ALA A 40 14.12 -12.36 11.37
CA ALA A 40 15.44 -12.46 10.75
C ALA A 40 16.19 -13.74 11.17
N GLN A 41 16.04 -14.19 12.42
CA GLN A 41 16.63 -15.45 12.87
C GLN A 41 15.99 -16.67 12.19
N ARG A 42 14.66 -16.72 12.11
CA ARG A 42 13.92 -17.78 11.40
C ARG A 42 14.28 -17.83 9.92
N GLU A 43 14.36 -16.67 9.27
CA GLU A 43 14.70 -16.60 7.84
C GLU A 43 16.14 -17.06 7.58
N ARG A 44 17.11 -16.71 8.44
CA ARG A 44 18.49 -17.22 8.33
C ARG A 44 18.54 -18.75 8.41
N GLN A 45 17.78 -19.36 9.31
CA GLN A 45 17.71 -20.82 9.44
C GLN A 45 17.13 -21.46 8.17
N ARG A 46 16.02 -20.91 7.66
CA ARG A 46 15.40 -21.36 6.41
C ARG A 46 16.38 -21.30 5.23
N VAL A 47 17.09 -20.19 5.05
CA VAL A 47 18.06 -20.01 3.96
C VAL A 47 19.22 -21.01 4.08
N GLN A 48 19.72 -21.27 5.29
CA GLN A 48 20.78 -22.27 5.52
C GLN A 48 20.31 -23.68 5.13
N GLU A 49 19.10 -24.08 5.55
CA GLU A 49 18.53 -25.37 5.16
C GLU A 49 18.30 -25.48 3.65
N LEU A 50 17.84 -24.40 3.01
CA LEU A 50 17.61 -24.36 1.58
C LEU A 50 18.94 -24.50 0.82
N HIS A 51 19.99 -23.80 1.24
CA HIS A 51 21.32 -23.93 0.65
C HIS A 51 21.93 -25.34 0.84
N ALA A 52 21.67 -25.99 1.97
CA ALA A 52 22.11 -27.36 2.22
C ALA A 52 21.40 -28.40 1.34
N LYS A 53 20.14 -28.13 0.94
CA LYS A 53 19.31 -29.03 0.11
C LYS A 53 19.43 -28.78 -1.40
N LEU A 54 19.91 -27.61 -1.82
CA LEU A 54 19.96 -27.23 -3.24
C LEU A 54 21.24 -27.74 -3.94
N ASP A 55 21.06 -28.73 -4.82
CA ASP A 55 22.08 -29.27 -5.74
C ASP A 55 22.39 -28.31 -6.92
N GLN A 56 23.41 -28.59 -7.74
CA GLN A 56 23.84 -27.80 -8.92
C GLN A 56 22.88 -27.85 -10.14
N SER A 57 21.63 -28.23 -9.94
CA SER A 57 20.63 -28.30 -11.00
C SER A 57 20.19 -26.91 -11.48
N TRP A 58 19.82 -26.79 -12.76
CA TRP A 58 19.25 -25.57 -13.34
C TRP A 58 18.01 -25.06 -12.56
N ARG A 59 17.23 -25.97 -11.96
CA ARG A 59 16.10 -25.59 -11.10
C ARG A 59 16.54 -24.83 -9.84
N SER A 60 17.68 -25.17 -9.24
CA SER A 60 18.19 -24.48 -8.04
C SER A 60 18.69 -23.08 -8.38
N LEU A 61 19.25 -22.88 -9.58
CA LEU A 61 19.64 -21.57 -10.11
C LEU A 61 18.43 -20.63 -10.24
N PHE A 62 17.31 -21.12 -10.82
CA PHE A 62 16.08 -20.33 -10.91
C PHE A 62 15.50 -19.98 -9.54
N ILE A 63 15.48 -20.93 -8.59
CA ILE A 63 14.99 -20.68 -7.23
C ILE A 63 15.84 -19.61 -6.53
N ARG A 64 17.17 -19.72 -6.60
CA ARG A 64 18.08 -18.72 -6.02
C ARG A 64 17.89 -17.34 -6.65
N ALA A 65 17.79 -17.28 -7.98
CA ALA A 65 17.55 -16.02 -8.69
C ALA A 65 16.20 -15.38 -8.28
N TYR A 66 15.16 -16.19 -8.11
CA TYR A 66 13.84 -15.72 -7.71
C TYR A 66 13.84 -15.11 -6.30
N GLU A 67 14.41 -15.80 -5.31
CA GLU A 67 14.53 -15.33 -3.91
C GLU A 67 15.23 -13.96 -3.84
N HIS A 68 16.30 -13.76 -4.60
CA HIS A 68 16.99 -12.47 -4.65
C HIS A 68 16.18 -11.37 -5.35
N SER A 69 15.35 -11.73 -6.33
CA SER A 69 14.57 -10.77 -7.14
C SER A 69 13.22 -10.38 -6.53
N GLN A 70 12.70 -11.15 -5.57
CA GLN A 70 11.35 -10.96 -5.03
C GLN A 70 11.12 -9.54 -4.49
N ALA A 71 12.06 -9.01 -3.69
CA ALA A 71 11.95 -7.68 -3.12
C ALA A 71 11.91 -6.57 -4.18
N TRP A 72 12.66 -6.73 -5.28
CA TRP A 72 12.69 -5.76 -6.38
C TRP A 72 11.36 -5.67 -7.11
N TRP A 73 10.69 -6.80 -7.33
CA TRP A 73 9.36 -6.83 -7.94
C TRP A 73 8.33 -6.13 -7.07
N VAL A 74 8.36 -6.35 -5.74
CA VAL A 74 7.44 -5.66 -4.81
C VAL A 74 7.66 -4.14 -4.87
N ILE A 75 8.91 -3.69 -4.84
CA ILE A 75 9.23 -2.25 -4.91
C ILE A 75 8.75 -1.65 -6.24
N LEU A 76 8.98 -2.34 -7.35
CA LEU A 76 8.54 -1.90 -8.68
C LEU A 76 7.01 -1.75 -8.72
N LEU A 77 6.27 -2.77 -8.27
CA LEU A 77 4.80 -2.76 -8.28
C LEU A 77 4.22 -1.67 -7.39
N VAL A 78 4.77 -1.47 -6.19
CA VAL A 78 4.35 -0.38 -5.29
C VAL A 78 4.65 0.98 -5.91
N GLY A 79 5.85 1.17 -6.47
CA GLY A 79 6.21 2.41 -7.16
C GLY A 79 5.31 2.70 -8.37
N LEU A 80 5.00 1.68 -9.17
CA LEU A 80 4.06 1.77 -10.28
C LEU A 80 2.65 2.15 -9.80
N ALA A 81 2.16 1.53 -8.72
CA ALA A 81 0.86 1.84 -8.16
C ALA A 81 0.79 3.30 -7.66
N ILE A 82 1.80 3.77 -6.93
CA ILE A 82 1.90 5.17 -6.48
C ILE A 82 1.93 6.10 -7.70
N GLY A 83 2.75 5.79 -8.71
CA GLY A 83 2.87 6.57 -9.94
C GLY A 83 1.55 6.68 -10.71
N VAL A 84 0.82 5.57 -10.86
CA VAL A 84 -0.50 5.55 -11.51
C VAL A 84 -1.52 6.39 -10.72
N ASN A 85 -1.54 6.28 -9.39
CA ASN A 85 -2.41 7.11 -8.56
C ASN A 85 -2.07 8.60 -8.68
N ALA A 86 -0.78 8.95 -8.67
CA ALA A 86 -0.33 10.32 -8.83
C ALA A 86 -0.69 10.88 -10.21
N ALA A 87 -0.48 10.11 -11.29
CA ALA A 87 -0.86 10.50 -12.64
C ALA A 87 -2.37 10.68 -12.79
N PHE A 88 -3.17 9.77 -12.21
CA PHE A 88 -4.62 9.89 -12.20
C PHE A 88 -5.08 11.16 -11.50
N ILE A 89 -4.52 11.46 -10.32
CA ILE A 89 -4.84 12.70 -9.58
C ILE A 89 -4.45 13.92 -10.42
N ALA A 90 -3.26 13.94 -11.04
CA ALA A 90 -2.82 15.06 -11.87
C ALA A 90 -3.82 15.36 -13.01
N ILE A 91 -4.16 14.34 -13.80
CA ILE A 91 -5.11 14.46 -14.92
C ILE A 91 -6.50 14.90 -14.40
N ALA A 92 -6.98 14.30 -13.31
CA ALA A 92 -8.26 14.65 -12.73
C ALA A 92 -8.27 16.09 -12.19
N THR A 93 -7.18 16.57 -11.58
CA THR A 93 -7.10 17.94 -11.05
C THR A 93 -7.08 18.99 -12.16
N GLU A 94 -6.38 18.74 -13.27
CA GLU A 94 -6.40 19.63 -14.44
C GLU A 94 -7.81 19.65 -15.07
N TRP A 95 -8.40 18.47 -15.28
CA TRP A 95 -9.77 18.38 -15.81
C TRP A 95 -10.81 19.06 -14.90
N LEU A 96 -10.77 18.83 -13.59
CA LEU A 96 -11.70 19.46 -12.64
C LEU A 96 -11.51 20.98 -12.55
N SER A 97 -10.26 21.46 -12.64
CA SER A 97 -9.95 22.89 -12.65
C SER A 97 -10.58 23.56 -13.86
N ASP A 98 -10.42 22.98 -15.04
CA ASP A 98 -10.99 23.51 -16.28
C ASP A 98 -12.51 23.38 -16.28
N LEU A 99 -13.04 22.25 -15.81
CA LEU A 99 -14.49 22.01 -15.70
C LEU A 99 -15.17 23.05 -14.80
N LYS A 100 -14.47 23.60 -13.80
CA LYS A 100 -15.02 24.68 -12.96
C LYS A 100 -15.22 25.98 -13.73
N LEU A 101 -14.39 26.25 -14.74
CA LEU A 101 -14.42 27.49 -15.53
C LEU A 101 -15.40 27.39 -16.69
N GLY A 102 -15.52 26.22 -17.31
CA GLY A 102 -16.40 25.99 -18.44
C GLY A 102 -16.46 24.53 -18.87
N TYR A 103 -17.00 24.28 -20.06
CA TYR A 103 -16.99 22.96 -20.68
C TYR A 103 -16.77 23.09 -22.18
N CYS A 104 -16.23 22.04 -22.79
CA CYS A 104 -16.07 21.93 -24.23
C CYS A 104 -17.38 21.49 -24.89
N GLN A 105 -17.83 22.19 -25.92
CA GLN A 105 -19.08 21.89 -26.65
C GLN A 105 -19.02 20.51 -27.34
N THR A 106 -17.84 20.10 -27.81
CA THR A 106 -17.60 18.84 -28.53
C THR A 106 -17.62 17.61 -27.61
N GLY A 107 -17.33 17.79 -26.32
CA GLY A 107 -17.34 16.70 -25.33
C GLY A 107 -16.95 17.15 -23.93
N TRP A 108 -17.75 16.79 -22.93
CA TRP A 108 -17.60 17.25 -21.54
C TRP A 108 -16.42 16.61 -20.77
N TRP A 109 -15.80 15.55 -21.30
CA TRP A 109 -14.66 14.85 -20.68
C TRP A 109 -13.29 15.39 -21.13
N LEU A 110 -13.25 16.30 -22.11
CA LEU A 110 -12.01 16.96 -22.51
C LEU A 110 -11.69 18.12 -21.55
N ASN A 111 -10.41 18.32 -21.24
CA ASN A 111 -9.94 19.56 -20.62
C ASN A 111 -9.82 20.68 -21.67
N GLU A 112 -9.64 21.92 -21.22
CA GLU A 112 -9.58 23.10 -22.11
C GLU A 112 -8.41 22.99 -23.11
N LYS A 113 -7.24 22.57 -22.64
CA LYS A 113 -6.05 22.42 -23.47
C LYS A 113 -6.22 21.41 -24.59
N PHE A 114 -6.91 20.29 -24.33
CA PHE A 114 -7.21 19.28 -25.35
C PHE A 114 -8.35 19.72 -26.28
N CYS A 115 -9.35 20.44 -25.76
CA CYS A 115 -10.45 20.99 -26.58
C CYS A 115 -9.95 22.01 -27.61
N CYS A 116 -8.95 22.81 -27.22
CA CYS A 116 -8.50 23.96 -28.00
C CYS A 116 -7.16 23.74 -28.73
N TRP A 117 -6.58 22.53 -28.70
CA TRP A 117 -5.23 22.23 -29.21
C TRP A 117 -4.97 22.71 -30.65
N GLU A 118 -5.97 22.72 -31.52
CA GLU A 118 -5.87 23.17 -32.92
C GLU A 118 -6.76 24.40 -33.25
N THR A 119 -7.65 24.79 -32.35
CA THR A 119 -8.73 25.77 -32.62
C THR A 119 -8.52 27.14 -31.97
N TRP A 120 -7.32 27.42 -31.46
CA TRP A 120 -6.97 28.75 -30.94
C TRP A 120 -7.08 29.81 -32.05
N ASP A 121 -7.86 30.86 -31.81
CA ASP A 121 -7.90 32.01 -32.72
C ASP A 121 -6.67 32.92 -32.56
N THR A 122 -6.53 33.90 -33.45
CA THR A 122 -5.40 34.86 -33.42
C THR A 122 -5.38 35.74 -32.16
N TYR A 123 -6.47 35.77 -31.40
CA TYR A 123 -6.63 36.53 -30.16
C TYR A 123 -6.49 35.66 -28.90
N GLY A 124 -6.23 34.35 -29.05
CA GLY A 124 -6.10 33.39 -27.95
C GLY A 124 -7.43 32.93 -27.35
N SER A 125 -8.55 33.15 -28.02
CA SER A 125 -9.87 32.63 -27.64
C SER A 125 -10.15 31.29 -28.32
N CYS A 126 -10.85 30.41 -27.61
CA CYS A 126 -11.26 29.10 -28.10
C CYS A 126 -12.78 29.09 -28.36
N PRO A 127 -13.22 28.93 -29.61
CA PRO A 127 -14.65 29.02 -29.96
C PRO A 127 -15.50 27.87 -29.40
N ASP A 128 -14.87 26.71 -29.13
CA ASP A 128 -15.54 25.51 -28.62
C ASP A 128 -15.66 25.47 -27.10
N TRP A 129 -14.97 26.37 -26.39
CA TRP A 129 -15.01 26.47 -24.94
C TRP A 129 -16.12 27.40 -24.46
N ARG A 130 -16.99 26.90 -23.58
CA ARG A 130 -18.14 27.66 -23.05
C ARG A 130 -17.96 27.88 -21.54
N PRO A 131 -17.70 29.12 -21.08
CA PRO A 131 -17.62 29.40 -19.65
C PRO A 131 -19.00 29.30 -18.99
N TRP A 132 -19.06 28.94 -17.70
CA TRP A 132 -20.32 28.86 -16.97
C TRP A 132 -20.91 30.22 -16.62
N SER A 133 -20.05 31.20 -16.34
CA SER A 133 -20.46 32.59 -16.09
C SER A 133 -20.23 33.41 -17.35
N THR A 134 -21.30 34.04 -17.83
CA THR A 134 -21.31 35.08 -18.86
C THR A 134 -20.72 36.39 -18.37
#